data_AF-A0A0W7YVA3-F1
#
_entry.id   AF-A0A0W7YVA3-F1
#
_cell.length_a   1.000
_cell.length_b   1.000
_cell.length_c   1.000
_cell.angle_alpha   90.00
_cell.angle_beta   90.00
_cell.angle_gamma   90.00
#
_symmetry.space_group_name_H-M   'P 1'
#
loop_
_entity.id
_entity.type
_entity.pdbx_description
1 polymer ?
#
loop_
_entity_poly.entity_id
_entity_poly.type
_entity_poly.pdbx_seq_one_letter_code
_entity_poly.pdbx_strand_id
1 'polypeptide(L)'
;MHMDVAVDARAITVTLSSPLDTFLGFERAPRTEAEQQQLEQLLATLQSAQQLIQPDPAAQCALDSVDVESPILSDHTHDHHHADHAHDHAHDEHADMDVYVVFSCAHAHKAQFLDVQQLFRAFPRLEQVAVQVAAPQGQFKRQLHGGETRLRLVR
;
A
#
# COMPACT_ATOMS: atom_id res chain seq x y z
N MET A 1 -3.83 -8.59 -3.81
CA MET A 1 -3.16 -7.29 -3.75
C MET A 1 -2.53 -6.92 -5.09
N HIS A 2 -2.75 -5.68 -5.51
CA HIS A 2 -2.02 -5.00 -6.58
C HIS A 2 -1.05 -3.96 -6.00
N MET A 3 0.10 -3.78 -6.65
CA MET A 3 1.07 -2.75 -6.31
C MET A 3 1.51 -2.01 -7.58
N ASP A 4 1.38 -0.69 -7.59
CA ASP A 4 1.97 0.17 -8.60
C ASP A 4 3.19 0.88 -8.02
N VAL A 5 4.28 0.94 -8.78
CA VAL A 5 5.51 1.62 -8.39
C VAL A 5 5.91 2.60 -9.49
N ALA A 6 6.08 3.87 -9.15
CA ALA A 6 6.67 4.85 -10.05
C ALA A 6 7.98 5.39 -9.48
N VAL A 7 9.00 5.48 -10.34
CA VAL A 7 10.32 6.00 -10.00
C VAL A 7 10.56 7.28 -10.80
N ASP A 8 10.66 8.40 -10.11
CA ASP A 8 11.07 9.69 -10.67
C ASP A 8 12.52 10.04 -10.24
N ALA A 9 13.01 11.23 -10.54
CA ALA A 9 14.37 11.66 -10.24
C ALA A 9 14.68 11.72 -8.74
N ARG A 10 13.69 12.12 -7.92
CA ARG A 10 13.84 12.35 -6.47
C ARG A 10 12.79 11.64 -5.62
N ALA A 11 11.92 10.83 -6.21
CA ALA A 11 10.87 10.16 -5.47
C ALA A 11 10.64 8.74 -5.99
N ILE A 12 10.23 7.87 -5.08
CA ILE A 12 9.61 6.58 -5.40
C ILE A 12 8.22 6.61 -4.78
N THR A 13 7.19 6.45 -5.61
CA THR A 13 5.82 6.30 -5.13
C THR A 13 5.38 4.86 -5.26
N VAL A 14 4.66 4.38 -4.25
CA VAL A 14 4.10 3.03 -4.21
C VAL A 14 2.62 3.16 -3.88
N THR A 15 1.76 2.60 -4.73
CA THR A 15 0.33 2.44 -4.42
C THR A 15 0.07 0.97 -4.17
N LEU A 16 -0.59 0.65 -3.06
CA LEU A 16 -1.11 -0.69 -2.78
C LEU A 16 -2.63 -0.64 -2.86
N SER A 17 -3.22 -1.62 -3.51
CA SER A 17 -4.66 -1.82 -3.52
C SER A 17 -4.96 -3.26 -3.17
N SER A 18 -5.81 -3.48 -2.16
CA SER A 18 -6.18 -4.83 -1.74
C SER A 18 -7.55 -4.86 -1.08
N PRO A 19 -8.29 -5.96 -1.22
CA PRO A 19 -9.46 -6.18 -0.37
C PRO A 19 -9.04 -6.25 1.10
N LEU A 20 -9.94 -5.84 1.99
CA LEU A 20 -9.69 -5.85 3.43
C LEU A 20 -9.37 -7.25 3.99
N ASP A 21 -9.84 -8.33 3.35
CA ASP A 21 -9.55 -9.69 3.81
C ASP A 21 -8.05 -9.98 3.87
N THR A 22 -7.29 -9.42 2.93
CA THR A 22 -5.85 -9.60 2.86
C THR A 22 -5.21 -9.05 4.14
N PHE A 23 -5.69 -7.90 4.63
CA PHE A 23 -5.15 -7.22 5.81
C PHE A 23 -5.77 -7.69 7.13
N LEU A 24 -7.09 -7.79 7.22
CA LEU A 24 -7.84 -8.07 8.45
C LEU A 24 -8.42 -9.49 8.53
N GLY A 25 -8.73 -10.11 7.39
CA GLY A 25 -9.28 -11.47 7.30
C GLY A 25 -10.78 -11.52 7.12
N PHE A 26 -11.37 -10.36 6.85
CA PHE A 26 -12.77 -10.18 6.49
C PHE A 26 -12.88 -8.99 5.53
N GLU A 27 -13.87 -9.00 4.64
CA GLU A 27 -14.05 -7.99 3.58
C GLU A 27 -14.98 -6.83 3.98
N ARG A 28 -15.65 -6.95 5.12
CA ARG A 28 -16.62 -6.00 5.64
C ARG A 28 -16.01 -4.98 6.59
N ALA A 29 -16.76 -3.93 6.92
CA ALA A 29 -16.40 -3.04 8.02
C ALA A 29 -16.29 -3.79 9.38
N PRO A 30 -15.33 -3.42 10.24
CA PRO A 30 -15.27 -3.83 11.64
C PRO A 30 -16.57 -3.51 12.40
N ARG A 31 -17.08 -4.44 13.21
CA ARG A 31 -18.34 -4.29 13.98
C ARG A 31 -18.18 -4.51 15.47
N THR A 32 -17.06 -5.11 15.89
CA THR A 32 -16.76 -5.36 17.30
C THR A 32 -15.56 -4.55 17.75
N GLU A 33 -15.42 -4.31 19.06
CA GLU A 33 -14.25 -3.62 19.62
C GLU A 33 -12.93 -4.31 19.23
N ALA A 34 -12.91 -5.64 19.19
CA ALA A 34 -11.73 -6.40 18.77
C ALA A 34 -11.39 -6.17 17.29
N GLU A 35 -12.38 -6.12 16.41
CA GLU A 35 -12.17 -5.82 14.99
C GLU A 35 -11.75 -4.36 14.77
N GLN A 36 -12.27 -3.42 15.57
CA GLN A 36 -11.85 -2.01 15.52
C GLN A 36 -10.39 -1.86 15.96
N GLN A 37 -9.96 -2.55 17.01
CA GLN A 37 -8.56 -2.57 17.43
C GLN A 37 -7.65 -3.19 16.36
N GLN A 38 -8.10 -4.20 15.63
CA GLN A 38 -7.36 -4.75 14.49
C GLN A 38 -7.19 -3.73 13.36
N LEU A 39 -8.23 -2.93 13.07
CA LEU A 39 -8.14 -1.83 12.10
C LEU A 39 -7.13 -0.77 12.56
N GLU A 40 -7.17 -0.34 13.82
CA GLU A 40 -6.20 0.62 14.36
C GLU A 40 -4.75 0.11 14.27
N GLN A 41 -4.51 -1.16 14.61
CA GLN A 41 -3.21 -1.80 14.47
C GLN A 41 -2.75 -1.88 13.01
N LEU A 42 -3.68 -2.19 12.09
CA LEU A 42 -3.41 -2.18 10.66
C LEU A 42 -2.99 -0.79 10.20
N LEU A 43 -3.75 0.25 10.53
CA LEU A 43 -3.43 1.63 10.15
C LEU A 43 -2.06 2.06 10.70
N ALA A 44 -1.76 1.75 11.97
CA ALA A 44 -0.44 2.01 12.55
C ALA A 44 0.70 1.27 11.83
N THR A 45 0.44 0.02 11.40
CA THR A 45 1.40 -0.77 10.62
C THR A 45 1.64 -0.14 9.24
N LEU A 46 0.58 0.27 8.55
CA LEU A 46 0.65 0.91 7.24
C LEU A 46 1.35 2.28 7.31
N GLN A 47 1.03 3.10 8.32
CA GLN A 47 1.72 4.37 8.61
C GLN A 47 3.23 4.18 8.83
N SER A 48 3.67 2.99 9.24
CA SER A 48 5.08 2.59 9.33
C SER A 48 5.62 2.00 8.02
N ALA A 49 5.13 2.44 6.85
CA ALA A 49 5.40 1.84 5.54
C ALA A 49 6.89 1.59 5.22
N GLN A 50 7.81 2.42 5.73
CA GLN A 50 9.26 2.23 5.61
C GLN A 50 9.79 0.92 6.20
N GLN A 51 9.03 0.30 7.11
CA GLN A 51 9.34 -1.03 7.64
C GLN A 51 8.85 -2.14 6.70
N LEU A 52 7.78 -1.88 5.95
CA LEU A 52 7.14 -2.85 5.04
C LEU A 52 7.80 -2.88 3.65
N ILE A 53 8.16 -1.70 3.15
CA ILE A 53 8.75 -1.46 1.83
C ILE A 53 10.08 -0.74 2.05
N GLN A 54 11.17 -1.39 1.66
CA GLN A 54 12.52 -0.86 1.84
C GLN A 54 13.15 -0.56 0.47
N PRO A 55 13.27 0.72 0.08
CA PRO A 55 14.03 1.09 -1.10
C PRO A 55 15.51 0.70 -0.97
N ASP A 56 16.13 0.38 -2.11
CA ASP A 56 17.58 0.19 -2.19
C ASP A 56 18.32 1.37 -1.51
N PRO A 57 19.19 1.10 -0.51
CA PRO A 57 19.93 2.13 0.20
C PRO A 57 20.76 3.05 -0.70
N ALA A 58 21.15 2.61 -1.90
CA ALA A 58 21.86 3.43 -2.88
C ALA A 58 21.07 4.67 -3.33
N ALA A 59 19.73 4.64 -3.22
CA ALA A 59 18.87 5.76 -3.55
C ALA A 59 18.70 6.80 -2.43
N GLN A 60 19.12 6.46 -1.20
CA GLN A 60 19.05 7.33 -0.02
C GLN A 60 17.64 7.91 0.18
N CYS A 61 16.66 7.01 0.23
CA CYS A 61 15.26 7.36 0.42
C CYS A 61 14.90 7.46 1.91
N ALA A 62 14.01 8.39 2.23
CA ALA A 62 13.30 8.49 3.51
C ALA A 62 11.78 8.50 3.23
N LEU A 63 10.99 7.99 4.17
CA LEU A 63 9.53 8.08 4.09
C LEU A 63 9.10 9.55 4.16
N ASP A 64 8.28 9.97 3.20
CA ASP A 64 7.75 11.33 3.11
C ASP A 64 6.30 11.37 3.59
N SER A 65 5.43 10.56 2.99
CA SER A 65 4.01 10.44 3.37
C SER A 65 3.47 9.02 3.23
N VAL A 66 2.41 8.76 4.01
CA VAL A 66 1.55 7.59 3.89
C VAL A 66 0.10 8.04 4.04
N ASP A 67 -0.69 7.86 2.98
CA ASP A 67 -2.12 8.08 2.97
C ASP A 67 -2.84 6.74 2.82
N VAL A 68 -3.89 6.52 3.61
CA VAL A 68 -4.68 5.29 3.57
C VAL A 68 -6.13 5.69 3.30
N GLU A 69 -6.70 5.13 2.25
CA GLU A 69 -8.08 5.38 1.85
C GLU A 69 -8.86 4.06 1.86
N SER A 70 -10.07 4.12 2.42
CA SER A 70 -11.03 3.00 2.36
C SER A 70 -12.41 3.53 2.77
N PRO A 71 -13.51 3.01 2.17
CA PRO A 71 -14.87 3.39 2.56
C PRO A 71 -15.14 3.23 4.06
N ILE A 72 -14.48 2.29 4.73
CA ILE A 72 -14.66 2.03 6.17
C ILE A 72 -14.00 3.08 7.08
N LEU A 73 -13.14 3.96 6.54
CA LEU A 73 -12.45 5.00 7.30
C LEU A 73 -13.24 6.32 7.34
N SER A 74 -14.15 6.52 6.38
CA SER A 74 -14.92 7.75 6.22
C SER A 74 -15.97 7.99 7.32
N ASP A 75 -16.31 6.97 8.10
CA ASP A 75 -17.25 7.09 9.24
C ASP A 75 -16.60 7.62 10.53
N HIS A 76 -15.28 7.87 10.53
CA HIS A 76 -14.55 8.36 11.71
C HIS A 76 -14.21 9.86 11.67
N THR A 77 -14.63 10.59 10.62
CA THR A 77 -14.37 12.03 10.48
C THR A 77 -15.67 12.83 10.38
N HIS A 78 -16.38 12.94 11.50
CA HIS A 78 -17.33 14.05 11.67
C HIS A 78 -16.54 15.36 11.90
N ASP A 79 -16.00 15.95 10.82
CA ASP A 79 -16.12 17.39 10.60
C ASP A 79 -15.72 17.83 9.16
N HIS A 80 -16.67 18.54 8.54
CA HIS A 80 -16.58 19.48 7.42
C HIS A 80 -16.23 19.02 5.99
N HIS A 81 -17.31 19.01 5.18
CA HIS A 81 -17.40 19.47 3.79
C HIS A 81 -16.44 18.88 2.75
N HIS A 82 -16.94 17.96 1.93
CA HIS A 82 -16.96 18.14 0.47
C HIS A 82 -18.19 17.45 -0.13
N ALA A 83 -18.71 18.11 -1.17
CA ALA A 83 -19.98 17.85 -1.80
C ALA A 83 -19.93 16.69 -2.80
N ASP A 84 -21.10 16.09 -2.99
CA ASP A 84 -21.58 15.40 -4.19
C ASP A 84 -20.77 14.22 -4.73
N HIS A 85 -21.06 13.02 -4.22
CA HIS A 85 -21.33 11.85 -5.07
C HIS A 85 -22.36 10.93 -4.40
N ALA A 86 -23.62 11.11 -4.78
CA ALA A 86 -24.66 10.12 -4.52
C ALA A 86 -24.38 8.88 -5.40
N HIS A 87 -23.98 7.78 -4.78
CA HIS A 87 -24.20 6.44 -5.30
C HIS A 87 -24.88 5.60 -4.23
N ASP A 88 -26.20 5.56 -4.37
CA ASP A 88 -27.11 4.63 -3.72
C ASP A 88 -26.86 3.23 -4.29
N HIS A 89 -26.12 2.39 -3.58
CA HIS A 89 -26.14 0.93 -3.76
C HIS A 89 -25.85 0.22 -2.43
N ALA A 90 -26.92 -0.07 -1.69
CA ALA A 90 -26.89 -1.10 -0.66
C ALA A 90 -26.70 -2.49 -1.33
N HIS A 91 -25.45 -2.90 -1.52
CA HIS A 91 -25.08 -4.26 -1.94
C HIS A 91 -23.73 -4.60 -1.31
N ASP A 92 -23.69 -5.62 -0.45
CA ASP A 92 -22.49 -6.27 0.11
C ASP A 92 -21.17 -5.55 -0.21
N GLU A 93 -20.87 -4.51 0.58
CA GLU A 93 -19.72 -3.64 0.34
C GLU A 93 -18.44 -4.39 0.70
N HIS A 94 -17.88 -5.09 -0.29
CA HIS A 94 -16.46 -5.43 -0.29
C HIS A 94 -15.71 -4.11 -0.24
N ALA A 95 -15.17 -3.77 0.92
CA ALA A 95 -14.35 -2.58 1.05
C ALA A 95 -12.92 -2.94 0.63
N ASP A 96 -12.45 -2.24 -0.38
CA ASP A 96 -11.04 -2.20 -0.73
C ASP A 96 -10.32 -1.19 0.17
N MET A 97 -9.02 -1.39 0.32
CA MET A 97 -8.12 -0.47 1.00
C MET A 97 -6.98 -0.12 0.05
N ASP A 98 -6.85 1.18 -0.18
CA ASP A 98 -5.79 1.78 -0.97
C ASP A 98 -4.79 2.47 -0.04
N VAL A 99 -3.50 2.27 -0.32
CA VAL A 99 -2.40 2.83 0.47
C VAL A 99 -1.43 3.51 -0.48
N TYR A 100 -1.23 4.81 -0.28
CA TYR A 100 -0.33 5.64 -1.06
C TYR A 100 0.90 5.95 -0.22
N VAL A 101 2.06 5.50 -0.67
CA VAL A 101 3.34 5.70 0.00
C VAL A 101 4.26 6.52 -0.88
N VAL A 102 4.81 7.61 -0.33
CA VAL A 102 5.81 8.43 -1.01
C VAL A 102 7.13 8.33 -0.25
N PHE A 103 8.19 7.96 -0.97
CA PHE A 103 9.56 8.06 -0.49
C PHE A 103 10.25 9.23 -1.18
N SER A 104 10.80 10.16 -0.39
CA SER A 104 11.69 11.23 -0.87
C SER A 104 13.12 10.72 -0.88
N CYS A 105 13.80 10.83 -2.01
CA CYS A 105 15.10 10.21 -2.26
C CYS A 105 16.12 11.22 -2.80
N ALA A 106 17.36 11.15 -2.33
CA ALA A 106 18.44 11.94 -2.93
C ALA A 106 18.79 11.46 -4.35
N HIS A 107 18.68 10.14 -4.61
CA HIS A 107 19.09 9.50 -5.85
C HIS A 107 18.14 8.37 -6.28
N ALA A 108 16.84 8.62 -6.44
CA ALA A 108 15.85 7.59 -6.76
C ALA A 108 16.23 6.69 -7.95
N HIS A 109 16.83 7.24 -9.01
CA HIS A 109 17.31 6.49 -10.18
C HIS A 109 18.41 5.46 -9.89
N LYS A 110 19.07 5.51 -8.73
CA LYS A 110 20.04 4.51 -8.29
C LYS A 110 19.39 3.29 -7.65
N ALA A 111 18.10 3.34 -7.32
CA ALA A 111 17.42 2.21 -6.72
C ALA A 111 17.32 1.05 -7.71
N GLN A 112 17.98 -0.06 -7.42
CA GLN A 112 17.89 -1.26 -8.24
C GLN A 112 16.70 -2.14 -7.85
N PHE A 113 16.21 -2.00 -6.62
CA PHE A 113 15.11 -2.80 -6.09
C PHE A 113 14.29 -2.09 -5.01
N LEU A 114 13.09 -2.62 -4.76
CA LEU A 114 12.38 -2.48 -3.48
C LEU A 114 12.33 -3.86 -2.81
N ASP A 115 12.65 -3.92 -1.52
CA ASP A 115 12.47 -5.12 -0.71
C ASP A 115 11.13 -5.04 0.02
N VAL A 116 10.25 -6.00 -0.24
CA VAL A 116 8.91 -6.08 0.36
C VAL A 116 8.76 -7.31 1.25
N GLN A 117 9.86 -7.89 1.73
CA GLN A 117 9.81 -9.08 2.59
C GLN A 117 8.95 -8.86 3.84
N GLN A 118 9.04 -7.67 4.44
CA GLN A 118 8.32 -7.35 5.66
C GLN A 118 6.83 -7.16 5.40
N LEU A 119 6.42 -6.76 4.19
CA LEU A 119 5.01 -6.75 3.78
C LEU A 119 4.39 -8.14 3.88
N PHE A 120 5.04 -9.16 3.31
CA PHE A 120 4.58 -10.56 3.39
C PHE A 120 4.59 -11.10 4.83
N ARG A 121 5.53 -10.67 5.66
CA ARG A 121 5.58 -11.06 7.09
C ARG A 121 4.47 -10.41 7.91
N ALA A 122 4.16 -9.15 7.64
CA ALA A 122 3.10 -8.40 8.32
C ALA A 122 1.70 -8.91 7.96
N PHE A 123 1.53 -9.41 6.73
CA PHE A 123 0.24 -9.89 6.22
C PHE A 123 0.33 -11.36 5.78
N PRO A 124 0.18 -12.34 6.70
CA PRO A 124 0.36 -13.76 6.38
C PRO A 124 -0.61 -14.35 5.35
N ARG A 125 -1.75 -13.67 5.10
CA ARG A 125 -2.72 -14.05 4.06
C ARG A 125 -2.34 -13.51 2.67
N LEU A 126 -1.31 -12.67 2.58
CA LEU A 126 -0.79 -12.17 1.32
C LEU A 126 0.05 -13.27 0.65
N GLU A 127 -0.55 -14.00 -0.27
CA GLU A 127 0.15 -15.05 -1.03
C GLU A 127 1.02 -14.46 -2.15
N GLN A 128 0.50 -13.43 -2.82
CA GLN A 128 1.11 -12.83 -3.99
C GLN A 128 0.80 -11.35 -4.12
N VAL A 129 1.72 -10.62 -4.76
CA VAL A 129 1.56 -9.22 -5.16
C VAL A 129 1.77 -9.11 -6.67
N ALA A 130 0.74 -8.66 -7.38
CA ALA A 130 0.86 -8.30 -8.78
C ALA A 130 1.42 -6.87 -8.87
N VAL A 131 2.64 -6.73 -9.35
CA VAL A 131 3.36 -5.44 -9.39
C VAL A 131 3.41 -4.88 -10.81
N GLN A 132 3.13 -3.59 -10.93
CA GLN A 132 3.40 -2.77 -12.10
C GLN A 132 4.46 -1.73 -11.74
N VAL A 133 5.49 -1.59 -12.57
CA VAL A 133 6.57 -0.64 -12.37
C VAL A 133 6.63 0.30 -13.57
N ALA A 134 6.72 1.60 -13.30
CA ALA A 134 7.05 2.64 -14.26
C ALA A 134 8.35 3.34 -13.79
N ALA A 135 9.46 3.06 -14.48
CA ALA A 135 10.77 3.63 -14.16
C ALA A 135 11.36 4.35 -15.38
N PRO A 136 12.42 5.16 -15.23
CA PRO A 136 13.05 5.85 -16.37
C PRO A 136 13.51 4.92 -17.50
N GLN A 137 13.74 3.64 -17.19
CA GLN A 137 14.20 2.61 -18.12
C GLN A 137 13.02 1.88 -18.82
N GLY A 138 11.78 2.19 -18.45
CA GLY A 138 10.55 1.65 -19.04
C GLY A 138 9.56 1.13 -18.01
N GLN A 139 8.41 0.64 -18.51
CA GLN A 139 7.35 0.04 -17.71
C GLN A 139 7.35 -1.49 -17.80
N PHE A 140 7.05 -2.20 -16.72
CA PHE A 140 6.93 -3.66 -16.75
C PHE A 140 6.07 -4.20 -15.61
N LYS A 141 5.72 -5.49 -15.70
CA LYS A 141 4.96 -6.24 -14.70
C LYS A 141 5.82 -7.32 -14.06
N ARG A 142 5.58 -7.60 -12.78
CA ARG A 142 6.16 -8.71 -12.02
C ARG A 142 5.13 -9.31 -11.08
N GLN A 143 5.27 -10.59 -10.79
CA GLN A 143 4.56 -11.25 -9.71
C GLN A 143 5.57 -11.46 -8.59
N LEU A 144 5.23 -11.07 -7.37
CA LEU A 144 6.02 -11.41 -6.18
C LEU A 144 5.22 -12.41 -5.33
N HIS A 145 5.94 -13.25 -4.60
CA HIS A 145 5.40 -14.19 -3.63
C HIS A 145 6.31 -14.23 -2.41
N GLY A 146 5.88 -14.83 -1.30
CA GLY A 146 6.66 -14.83 -0.04
C GLY A 146 8.08 -15.41 -0.13
N GLY A 147 8.41 -16.13 -1.21
CA GLY A 147 9.76 -16.63 -1.53
C GLY A 147 10.61 -15.74 -2.45
N GLU A 148 10.01 -14.77 -3.14
CA GLU A 148 10.67 -13.80 -4.02
C GLU A 148 10.09 -12.41 -3.74
N THR A 149 10.69 -11.74 -2.75
CA THR A 149 10.17 -10.48 -2.19
C THR A 149 10.97 -9.25 -2.61
N ARG A 150 11.96 -9.42 -3.50
CA ARG A 150 12.76 -8.32 -4.02
C ARG A 150 12.28 -7.92 -5.40
N LEU A 151 11.54 -6.83 -5.46
CA LEU A 151 11.11 -6.22 -6.72
C LEU A 151 12.30 -5.55 -7.39
N ARG A 152 12.78 -6.07 -8.53
CA ARG A 152 13.77 -5.35 -9.35
C ARG A 152 13.09 -4.18 -10.08
N LEU A 153 13.66 -2.99 -9.97
CA LEU A 153 13.20 -1.76 -10.62
C LEU A 153 13.83 -1.52 -12.00
N VAL A 154 14.87 -2.29 -12.30
CA VAL A 154 15.56 -2.32 -13.59
C VAL A 154 15.22 -3.61 -14.33
N ARG A 155 15.11 -3.53 -15.66
CA ARG A 155 14.87 -4.70 -16.51
C ARG A 155 16.09 -5.62 -16.59
#